data_AF-A0A1G6BX71-F1
#
_entry.id   AF-A0A1G6BX71-F1
#
_cell.length_a   1.000
_cell.length_b   1.000
_cell.length_c   1.000
_cell.angle_alpha   90.00
_cell.angle_beta   90.00
_cell.angle_gamma   90.00
#
_symmetry.space_group_name_H-M   'P 1'
#
loop_
_entity.id
_entity.type
_entity.pdbx_description
1 polymer ?
#
loop_
_entity_poly.entity_id
_entity_poly.type
_entity_poly.pdbx_seq_one_letter_code
_entity_poly.pdbx_strand_id
1 'polypeptide(L)'
;MSTPRTMSVQVQTGQLRSSPSFLGSIVTEVRYAQQVQVMEERAGWMRVSVPGVATTGWIHGSALSPRRIVLQAGDEEVRRAATTGEIALAGKGFNQEVEREFRTQNRDVDFSVIDRMQSTEVPIPRVQQFAREGQLNL
;
A
#
# COMPACT_ATOMS: atom_id res chain seq x y z
N MET A 1 -23.78 0.01 18.27
CA MET A 1 -22.82 -1.02 17.83
C MET A 1 -22.48 -0.73 16.38
N SER A 2 -21.21 -0.43 16.06
CA SER A 2 -20.81 -0.19 14.67
C SER A 2 -20.74 -1.54 13.95
N THR A 3 -21.50 -1.72 12.88
CA THR A 3 -21.50 -2.95 12.08
C THR A 3 -20.13 -3.17 11.45
N PRO A 4 -19.51 -4.36 11.58
CA PRO A 4 -18.24 -4.65 10.94
C PRO A 4 -18.37 -4.49 9.42
N ARG A 5 -17.56 -3.60 8.84
CA ARG A 5 -17.58 -3.29 7.39
C ARG A 5 -16.45 -4.03 6.71
N THR A 6 -16.76 -4.85 5.72
CA THR A 6 -15.74 -5.49 4.88
C THR A 6 -15.21 -4.50 3.85
N MET A 7 -13.89 -4.41 3.71
CA MET A 7 -13.20 -3.60 2.70
C MET A 7 -12.12 -4.42 2.00
N SER A 8 -11.72 -4.01 0.79
CA SER A 8 -10.65 -4.64 0.03
C SER A 8 -9.37 -3.83 0.14
N VAL A 9 -8.23 -4.50 0.22
CA VAL A 9 -6.92 -3.87 0.10
C VAL A 9 -6.71 -3.44 -1.36
N GLN A 10 -6.42 -2.16 -1.58
CA GLN A 10 -6.23 -1.57 -2.92
C GLN A 10 -4.79 -1.22 -3.25
N VAL A 11 -3.86 -1.53 -2.35
CA VAL A 11 -2.41 -1.40 -2.58
C VAL A 11 -1.80 -2.78 -2.79
N GLN A 12 -0.67 -2.85 -3.51
CA GLN A 12 0.00 -4.12 -3.79
C GLN A 12 0.33 -4.91 -2.51
N THR A 13 0.89 -4.20 -1.51
CA THR A 13 1.21 -4.75 -0.19
C THR A 13 0.85 -3.71 0.88
N GLY A 14 -0.09 -4.05 1.75
CA GLY A 14 -0.48 -3.26 2.91
C GLY A 14 0.16 -3.79 4.18
N GLN A 15 0.62 -2.89 5.05
CA GLN A 15 1.22 -3.24 6.34
C GLN A 15 0.23 -3.00 7.47
N LEU A 16 -0.14 -4.05 8.19
CA LEU A 16 -0.90 -3.96 9.43
C LEU A 16 0.06 -3.65 10.58
N ARG A 17 -0.26 -2.61 11.34
CA ARG A 17 0.59 -2.06 12.40
C ARG A 17 -0.02 -2.27 13.78
N SER A 18 0.82 -2.26 14.80
CA SER A 18 0.40 -2.42 16.20
C SER A 18 -0.38 -1.21 16.74
N SER A 19 -0.21 -0.04 16.14
CA SER A 19 -0.88 1.21 16.51
C SER A 19 -1.29 2.02 15.26
N PRO A 20 -2.24 2.97 15.38
CA PRO A 20 -2.64 3.86 14.29
C PRO A 20 -1.58 4.93 14.01
N SER A 21 -0.39 4.51 13.61
CA SER A 21 0.77 5.37 13.33
C SER A 21 1.70 4.70 12.32
N PHE A 22 2.33 5.49 11.46
CA PHE A 22 3.36 5.00 10.53
C PHE A 22 4.61 4.48 11.24
N LEU A 23 4.81 4.85 12.50
CA LEU A 23 5.88 4.30 13.34
C LEU A 23 5.48 3.05 14.13
N GLY A 24 4.21 2.65 14.10
CA GLY A 24 3.77 1.40 14.70
C GLY A 24 4.52 0.21 14.09
N SER A 25 4.95 -0.73 14.92
CA SER A 25 5.60 -1.96 14.43
C SER A 25 4.67 -2.72 13.51
N ILE A 26 5.24 -3.31 12.45
CA ILE A 26 4.49 -4.13 11.51
C ILE A 26 4.16 -5.47 12.20
N VAL A 27 2.87 -5.79 12.28
CA VAL A 27 2.35 -7.03 12.85
C VAL A 27 2.24 -8.10 11.78
N THR A 28 1.71 -7.74 10.61
CA THR A 28 1.61 -8.63 9.44
C THR A 28 1.39 -7.80 8.18
N GLU A 29 1.50 -8.42 7.01
CA GLU A 29 1.13 -7.82 5.74
C GLU A 29 -0.20 -8.37 5.21
N VAL A 30 -0.86 -7.58 4.39
CA VAL A 30 -2.05 -7.94 3.59
C VAL A 30 -1.77 -7.60 2.13
N ARG A 31 -2.36 -8.37 1.20
CA ARG A 31 -2.09 -8.24 -0.23
C ARG A 31 -3.24 -7.59 -0.97
N TYR A 32 -2.96 -7.10 -2.17
CA TYR A 32 -3.98 -6.58 -3.08
C TYR A 32 -5.19 -7.51 -3.19
N ALA A 33 -6.39 -6.92 -3.27
CA ALA A 33 -7.69 -7.57 -3.34
C ALA A 33 -8.08 -8.42 -2.11
N GLN A 34 -7.20 -8.58 -1.12
CA GLN A 34 -7.53 -9.28 0.12
C GLN A 34 -8.64 -8.52 0.86
N GLN A 35 -9.62 -9.26 1.37
CA GLN A 35 -10.71 -8.68 2.15
C GLN A 35 -10.34 -8.64 3.63
N VAL A 36 -10.62 -7.51 4.27
CA VAL A 36 -10.42 -7.28 5.69
C VAL A 36 -11.70 -6.73 6.30
N GLN A 37 -11.90 -6.99 7.59
CA GLN A 37 -13.08 -6.54 8.31
C GLN A 37 -12.71 -5.39 9.23
N VAL A 38 -13.24 -4.20 8.95
CA VAL A 38 -13.01 -2.98 9.73
C VAL A 38 -13.81 -3.05 11.02
N MET A 39 -13.10 -2.95 12.14
CA MET A 39 -13.65 -3.03 13.50
C MET A 39 -13.75 -1.65 14.14
N GLU A 40 -12.79 -0.78 13.86
CA GLU A 40 -12.66 0.54 14.48
C GLU A 40 -12.00 1.50 13.48
N GLU A 41 -12.35 2.78 13.56
CA GLU A 41 -11.69 3.86 12.83
C GLU A 41 -11.21 4.93 13.82
N ARG A 42 -9.97 5.37 13.66
CA ARG A 42 -9.36 6.40 14.50
C ARG A 42 -8.38 7.24 13.67
N ALA A 43 -8.66 8.53 13.54
CA ALA A 43 -7.79 9.51 12.88
C ALA A 43 -7.28 9.05 11.49
N GLY A 44 -8.18 8.52 10.64
CA GLY A 44 -7.83 8.01 9.30
C GLY A 44 -7.24 6.60 9.27
N TRP A 45 -7.00 5.99 10.43
CA TRP A 45 -6.58 4.58 10.54
C TRP A 45 -7.77 3.68 10.79
N MET A 46 -7.72 2.49 10.20
CA MET A 46 -8.72 1.45 10.37
C MET A 46 -8.08 0.28 11.10
N ARG A 47 -8.65 -0.11 12.25
CA ARG A 47 -8.32 -1.36 12.90
C ARG A 47 -9.09 -2.46 12.20
N VAL A 48 -8.39 -3.43 11.64
CA VAL A 48 -8.99 -4.49 10.86
C VAL A 48 -8.60 -5.86 11.39
N SER A 49 -9.50 -6.82 11.21
CA SER A 49 -9.21 -8.25 11.31
C SER A 49 -9.13 -8.86 9.91
N VAL A 50 -8.24 -9.84 9.75
CA VAL A 50 -8.12 -10.60 8.51
C VAL A 50 -8.92 -11.90 8.67
N PRO A 51 -9.95 -12.18 7.86
CA PRO A 51 -10.71 -13.41 7.94
C PRO A 51 -9.80 -14.65 7.87
N GLY A 52 -10.01 -15.61 8.77
CA GLY A 52 -9.18 -16.83 8.85
C GLY A 52 -7.85 -16.66 9.58
N VAL A 53 -7.50 -15.44 10.01
CA VAL A 53 -6.30 -15.16 10.80
C VAL A 53 -6.71 -14.50 12.12
N ALA A 54 -6.20 -14.99 13.25
CA ALA A 54 -6.52 -14.43 14.57
C ALA A 54 -5.86 -13.06 14.84
N THR A 55 -5.23 -12.47 13.84
CA THR A 55 -4.43 -11.25 13.97
C THR A 55 -5.25 -10.03 13.57
N THR A 56 -5.24 -9.02 14.45
CA THR A 56 -5.78 -7.68 14.16
C THR A 56 -4.65 -6.66 14.10
N GLY A 57 -4.81 -5.62 13.29
CA GLY A 57 -3.86 -4.52 13.25
C GLY A 57 -4.47 -3.26 12.64
N TRP A 58 -3.69 -2.19 12.65
CA TRP A 58 -4.06 -0.89 12.10
C TRP A 58 -3.49 -0.70 10.70
N ILE A 59 -4.32 -0.27 9.76
CA ILE A 59 -3.89 0.12 8.41
C ILE A 59 -4.48 1.49 8.09
N HIS A 60 -3.74 2.33 7.38
CA HIS A 60 -4.25 3.63 6.97
C HIS A 60 -5.38 3.46 5.94
N GLY A 61 -6.45 4.25 6.06
CA GLY A 61 -7.65 4.11 5.22
C GLY A 61 -7.39 4.26 3.72
N SER A 62 -6.33 4.99 3.32
CA SER A 62 -5.94 5.09 1.91
C SER A 62 -5.52 3.77 1.28
N ALA A 63 -5.18 2.75 2.06
CA ALA A 63 -4.85 1.42 1.56
C ALA A 63 -6.09 0.54 1.36
N LEU A 64 -7.29 1.01 1.74
CA LEU A 64 -8.53 0.24 1.70
C LEU A 64 -9.57 0.90 0.78
N SER A 65 -10.29 0.05 0.05
CA SER A 65 -11.41 0.44 -0.78
C SER A 65 -12.70 -0.21 -0.28
N PRO A 66 -13.83 0.51 -0.23
CA PRO A 66 -15.13 -0.08 0.05
C PRO A 66 -15.61 -0.97 -1.10
N ARG A 67 -14.98 -0.89 -2.28
CA ARG A 67 -15.30 -1.74 -3.43
C ARG A 67 -14.70 -3.13 -3.22
N ARG A 68 -15.47 -4.16 -3.56
CA ARG A 68 -14.95 -5.53 -3.63
C ARG A 68 -14.05 -5.67 -4.86
N ILE A 69 -12.77 -5.96 -4.64
CA ILE A 69 -11.81 -6.26 -5.71
C ILE A 69 -11.72 -7.80 -5.79
N VAL A 70 -11.95 -8.37 -6.97
CA VAL A 70 -11.88 -9.82 -7.19
C VAL A 70 -10.86 -10.09 -8.29
N LEU A 71 -9.87 -10.94 -7.99
CA LEU A 71 -8.92 -11.44 -8.98
C LEU A 71 -9.54 -12.66 -9.68
N GLN A 72 -10.23 -12.45 -10.80
CA GLN A 72 -10.75 -13.56 -11.62
C GLN A 72 -9.71 -13.94 -12.69
N ALA A 73 -9.05 -15.07 -12.51
CA ALA A 73 -8.12 -15.60 -13.51
C ALA A 73 -8.91 -16.08 -14.74
N GLY A 74 -8.97 -15.28 -15.80
CA GLY A 74 -9.49 -15.73 -17.09
C GLY A 74 -10.17 -14.65 -17.94
N ASP A 75 -10.75 -13.62 -17.33
CA ASP A 75 -11.50 -12.59 -18.05
C ASP A 75 -10.59 -11.69 -18.90
N GLU A 76 -11.05 -11.31 -20.09
CA GLU A 76 -10.37 -10.31 -20.92
C GLU A 76 -10.17 -8.98 -20.18
N GLU A 77 -11.06 -8.67 -19.24
CA GLU A 77 -10.98 -7.50 -18.38
C GLU A 77 -9.82 -7.60 -17.38
N VAL A 78 -9.52 -8.80 -16.88
CA VAL A 78 -8.34 -9.08 -16.04
C VAL A 78 -7.07 -9.18 -16.89
N ARG A 79 -7.14 -9.68 -18.13
CA ARG A 79 -5.99 -9.59 -19.05
C ARG A 79 -5.69 -8.14 -19.38
N ARG A 80 -6.68 -7.27 -19.58
CA ARG A 80 -6.47 -5.81 -19.71
C ARG A 80 -6.01 -5.19 -18.39
N ALA A 81 -6.51 -5.60 -17.22
CA ALA A 81 -6.03 -5.13 -15.92
C ALA A 81 -4.66 -5.70 -15.50
N ALA A 82 -4.18 -6.77 -16.15
CA ALA A 82 -2.88 -7.39 -15.93
C ALA A 82 -1.85 -7.02 -17.03
N THR A 83 -2.28 -6.73 -18.26
CA THR A 83 -1.44 -6.11 -19.31
C THR A 83 -1.39 -4.58 -19.15
N THR A 84 -2.37 -3.99 -18.49
CA THR A 84 -2.40 -2.62 -17.94
C THR A 84 -2.42 -2.77 -16.42
N GLY A 85 -1.27 -3.01 -15.78
CA GLY A 85 -1.14 -3.34 -14.35
C GLY A 85 -1.67 -2.29 -13.36
N GLU A 86 -2.99 -2.07 -13.36
CA GLU A 86 -3.69 -0.87 -12.90
C GLU A 86 -3.39 0.35 -13.79
N ILE A 87 -4.41 0.93 -14.42
CA ILE A 87 -4.36 2.32 -14.90
C ILE A 87 -3.94 3.14 -13.68
N ALA A 88 -2.65 3.52 -13.60
CA ALA A 88 -2.00 4.33 -12.57
C ALA A 88 -2.84 4.49 -11.30
N LEU A 89 -2.48 3.83 -10.21
CA LEU A 89 -3.13 3.83 -8.87
C LEU A 89 -3.66 5.20 -8.35
N ALA A 90 -3.34 6.32 -8.99
CA ALA A 90 -3.95 7.63 -8.83
C ALA A 90 -4.19 8.40 -10.16
N GLY A 91 -4.72 7.82 -11.25
CA GLY A 91 -5.07 8.56 -12.48
C GLY A 91 -3.93 9.36 -13.14
N LYS A 92 -2.66 9.05 -12.83
CA LYS A 92 -1.47 9.81 -13.27
C LYS A 92 -0.72 9.21 -14.46
N GLY A 93 -1.25 8.13 -15.06
CA GLY A 93 -0.71 7.54 -16.30
C GLY A 93 0.73 7.01 -16.23
N PHE A 94 1.31 6.79 -15.05
CA PHE A 94 2.70 6.35 -14.92
C PHE A 94 2.78 4.84 -14.74
N ASN A 95 3.49 4.15 -15.64
CA ASN A 95 3.71 2.69 -15.61
C ASN A 95 5.10 2.34 -16.20
N GLN A 96 5.45 1.05 -16.23
CA GLN A 96 6.77 0.58 -16.68
C GLN A 96 7.01 0.86 -18.17
N GLU A 97 5.98 0.83 -19.01
CA GLU A 97 6.07 1.19 -20.43
C GLU A 97 6.42 2.68 -20.60
N VAL A 98 5.71 3.56 -19.88
CA VAL A 98 5.93 5.01 -19.92
C VAL A 98 7.33 5.36 -19.45
N GLU A 99 7.82 4.71 -18.39
CA GLU A 99 9.19 4.93 -17.92
C GLU A 99 10.24 4.47 -18.95
N ARG A 100 10.03 3.32 -19.60
CA ARG A 100 10.93 2.82 -20.66
C ARG A 100 10.99 3.78 -21.84
N GLU A 101 9.84 4.29 -22.28
CA GLU A 101 9.76 5.26 -23.36
C GLU A 101 10.44 6.57 -22.96
N PHE A 102 10.18 7.07 -21.76
CA PHE A 102 10.80 8.28 -21.23
C PHE A 102 12.33 8.18 -21.15
N ARG A 103 12.87 7.05 -20.68
CA ARG A 103 14.31 6.76 -20.67
C ARG A 103 14.92 6.72 -22.07
N THR A 104 14.16 6.26 -23.06
CA THR A 104 14.60 6.20 -24.47
C THR A 104 14.65 7.60 -25.09
N GLN A 105 13.66 8.45 -24.79
CA GLN A 105 13.55 9.81 -25.33
C GLN A 105 14.49 10.81 -24.63
N ASN A 106 14.80 10.60 -23.34
CA ASN A 106 15.58 11.52 -22.51
C ASN A 106 16.89 10.88 -22.07
N ARG A 107 17.80 10.64 -23.02
CA ARG A 107 19.08 9.91 -22.78
C ARG A 107 20.10 10.74 -21.99
N ASP A 108 19.85 12.03 -21.84
CA ASP A 108 20.62 13.01 -21.08
C ASP A 108 20.22 13.07 -19.59
N VAL A 109 19.10 12.46 -19.20
CA VAL A 109 18.68 12.35 -17.80
C VAL A 109 19.41 11.19 -17.12
N ASP A 110 20.03 11.46 -15.97
CA ASP A 110 20.67 10.44 -15.14
C ASP A 110 19.63 9.72 -14.25
N PHE A 111 19.13 8.60 -14.74
CA PHE A 111 18.20 7.75 -13.98
C PHE A 111 18.87 6.97 -12.84
N SER A 112 20.20 6.90 -12.77
CA SER A 112 20.90 6.15 -11.72
C SER A 112 20.62 6.71 -10.33
N VAL A 113 20.32 8.02 -10.23
CA VAL A 113 19.90 8.66 -8.98
C VAL A 113 18.51 8.19 -8.55
N ILE A 114 17.58 8.04 -9.51
CA ILE A 114 16.22 7.52 -9.26
C ILE A 114 16.31 6.06 -8.83
N ASP A 115 17.08 5.25 -9.55
CA ASP A 115 17.28 3.83 -9.24
C ASP A 115 17.88 3.66 -7.84
N ARG A 116 18.85 4.53 -7.47
CA ARG A 116 19.42 4.57 -6.13
C ARG A 116 18.37 4.92 -5.07
N MET A 117 17.53 5.93 -5.33
CA MET A 117 16.45 6.31 -4.41
C MET A 117 15.44 5.16 -4.23
N GLN A 118 15.05 4.49 -5.31
CA GLN A 118 14.14 3.34 -5.27
C GLN A 118 14.72 2.16 -4.49
N SER A 119 16.03 1.92 -4.59
CA SER A 119 16.71 0.84 -3.85
C SER A 119 16.97 1.15 -2.38
N THR A 120 16.77 2.40 -1.94
CA THR A 120 17.03 2.80 -0.57
C THR A 120 15.87 2.39 0.33
N GLU A 121 16.05 1.35 1.13
CA GLU A 121 15.09 0.93 2.15
C GLU A 121 15.56 1.35 3.54
N VAL A 122 14.74 2.13 4.27
CA VAL A 122 15.05 2.58 5.63
C VAL A 122 14.23 1.75 6.63
N PRO A 123 14.88 0.93 7.49
CA PRO A 123 14.15 0.13 8.46
C PRO A 123 13.37 0.98 9.45
N ILE A 124 12.14 0.57 9.79
CA ILE A 124 11.29 1.26 10.78
C ILE A 124 12.01 1.54 12.12
N PRO A 125 12.82 0.63 12.70
CA PRO A 125 13.57 0.94 13.92
C PRO A 125 14.50 2.15 13.79
N ARG A 126 15.10 2.37 12.61
CA ARG A 126 15.96 3.53 12.34
C ARG A 126 15.15 4.81 12.25
N VAL A 127 13.97 4.76 11.63
CA VAL A 127 13.04 5.91 11.60
C VAL A 127 12.55 6.26 13.00
N GLN A 128 12.22 5.25 13.82
CA GLN A 128 11.83 5.46 15.22
C GLN A 128 12.96 6.09 16.04
N GLN A 129 14.21 5.65 15.83
CA GLN A 129 15.37 6.27 16.47
C GLN A 129 15.51 7.73 16.07
N PHE A 130 15.47 8.02 14.77
CA PHE A 130 15.53 9.37 14.24
C PHE A 130 14.43 10.27 14.85
N ALA A 131 13.20 9.77 14.95
CA ALA A 131 12.10 10.52 15.54
C ALA A 131 12.32 10.84 17.03
N ARG A 132 12.86 9.88 17.80
CA ARG A 132 13.19 10.09 19.23
C ARG A 132 14.30 11.12 19.40
N GLU A 133 15.36 11.02 18.60
CA GLU A 133 16.50 11.95 18.63
C GLU A 133 16.08 13.37 18.22
N GLY A 134 15.21 13.48 17.21
CA GLY A 134 14.70 14.75 16.72
C GLY A 134 13.54 15.35 17.50
N GLN A 135 13.08 14.71 18.60
CA GLN A 135 11.92 15.14 19.40
C GLN A 135 10.66 15.40 18.54
N LEU A 136 10.46 14.57 17.50
CA LEU A 136 9.33 14.72 16.59
C LEU A 136 8.06 14.14 17.24
N ASN A 137 7.00 14.95 17.29
CA ASN A 137 5.67 14.48 17.68
C ASN A 137 5.02 13.79 16.47
N LEU A 138 4.77 12.49 16.56
CA LEU A 138 4.24 11.64 15.50
C LEU A 138 3.00 10.87 15.94
#